data_AF-A0A1H8IHR6-F1
#
_entry.id   AF-A0A1H8IHR6-F1
#
_cell.length_a   1.000
_cell.length_b   1.000
_cell.length_c   1.000
_cell.angle_alpha   90.00
_cell.angle_beta   90.00
_cell.angle_gamma   90.00
#
_symmetry.space_group_name_H-M   'P 1'
#
loop_
_entity.id
_entity.type
_entity.pdbx_description
1 polymer ?
#
loop_
_entity_poly.entity_id
_entity_poly.type
_entity_poly.pdbx_seq_one_letter_code
_entity_poly.pdbx_strand_id
1 'polypeptide(L)'
;MFKDDPEAQGLSKGKAMNYWETCIQEAFEDAGIEATKEQIDTVVCWVEGAHENYGMAHGHDAIPNPLQAENEQLKRELKRQMSKIICPECKGSGWEFVAGPVHSGMSSCHKCRGEGLVTA
;
A
#
# COMPACT_ATOMS: atom_id res chain seq x y z
N MET A 1 27.38 41.31 -9.07
CA MET A 1 26.14 41.85 -8.48
C MET A 1 25.11 41.89 -9.60
N PHE A 2 24.50 40.75 -9.87
CA PHE A 2 23.54 40.60 -10.97
C PHE A 2 22.15 40.71 -10.38
N LYS A 3 21.46 41.74 -10.82
CA LYS A 3 20.07 42.03 -10.49
C LYS A 3 19.20 40.99 -11.18
N ASP A 4 18.15 40.57 -10.51
CA ASP A 4 17.05 39.80 -11.07
C ASP A 4 16.49 40.57 -12.28
N ASP A 5 16.48 39.94 -13.46
CA ASP A 5 15.68 40.40 -14.58
C ASP A 5 14.44 39.51 -14.76
N PRO A 6 13.25 40.09 -14.99
CA PRO A 6 11.96 39.42 -14.84
C PRO A 6 11.35 39.15 -16.22
N GLU A 7 11.72 38.06 -16.88
CA GLU A 7 11.03 37.62 -18.10
C GLU A 7 10.59 36.15 -17.98
N ALA A 8 9.59 35.95 -17.13
CA ALA A 8 8.64 34.87 -17.29
C ALA A 8 7.79 35.15 -18.55
N GLN A 9 8.19 34.62 -19.71
CA GLN A 9 7.28 34.35 -20.83
C GLN A 9 8.02 33.59 -21.96
N GLY A 10 7.74 32.30 -22.07
CA GLY A 10 8.30 31.45 -23.14
C GLY A 10 7.96 29.98 -22.97
N LEU A 11 6.69 29.65 -22.68
CA LEU A 11 6.21 28.27 -22.72
C LEU A 11 6.23 27.76 -24.17
N SER A 12 7.20 26.93 -24.52
CA SER A 12 6.98 25.82 -25.45
C SER A 12 7.32 24.51 -24.76
N LYS A 13 6.55 24.19 -23.71
CA LYS A 13 6.48 22.80 -23.23
C LYS A 13 5.65 22.04 -24.26
N GLY A 14 6.30 21.20 -25.06
CA GLY A 14 5.58 20.18 -25.83
C GLY A 14 4.61 19.47 -24.90
N LYS A 15 3.32 19.62 -25.17
CA LYS A 15 2.25 19.11 -24.32
C LYS A 15 2.34 17.58 -24.38
N ALA A 16 2.82 16.95 -23.30
CA ALA A 16 2.67 15.51 -23.16
C ALA A 16 1.16 15.23 -23.23
N MET A 17 0.73 14.53 -24.27
CA MET A 17 -0.67 14.16 -24.46
C MET A 17 -1.12 13.32 -23.25
N ASN A 18 -2.26 13.69 -22.66
CA ASN A 18 -2.84 12.93 -21.56
C ASN A 18 -3.19 11.51 -22.06
N TYR A 19 -2.93 10.47 -21.28
CA TYR A 19 -3.29 9.08 -21.59
C TYR A 19 -4.76 8.97 -22.04
N TRP A 20 -5.67 9.62 -21.30
CA TRP A 20 -7.09 9.62 -21.62
C TRP A 20 -7.43 10.32 -22.94
N GLU A 21 -6.70 11.39 -23.27
CA GLU A 21 -6.88 12.13 -24.52
C GLU A 21 -6.57 11.25 -25.73
N THR A 22 -5.46 10.49 -25.68
CA THR A 22 -5.10 9.53 -26.72
C THR A 22 -6.16 8.43 -26.84
N CYS A 23 -6.58 7.82 -25.73
CA CYS A 23 -7.57 6.74 -25.76
C CYS A 23 -8.92 7.19 -26.34
N ILE A 24 -9.37 8.40 -26.00
CA ILE A 24 -10.63 8.94 -26.52
C ILE A 24 -10.52 9.29 -28.00
N GLN A 25 -9.38 9.84 -28.45
CA GLN A 25 -9.15 10.11 -29.87
C GLN A 25 -9.16 8.84 -30.71
N GLU A 26 -8.41 7.81 -30.29
CA GLU A 26 -8.39 6.51 -30.98
C GLU A 26 -9.79 5.88 -31.03
N ALA A 27 -10.55 5.93 -29.92
CA ALA A 27 -11.91 5.40 -29.88
C ALA A 27 -12.87 6.15 -30.82
N PHE A 28 -12.72 7.47 -30.95
CA PHE A 28 -13.56 8.28 -31.84
C PHE A 28 -13.21 8.02 -33.30
N GLU A 29 -11.92 7.89 -33.62
CA GLU A 29 -11.46 7.53 -34.96
C GLU A 29 -11.98 6.15 -35.38
N ASP A 30 -11.84 5.13 -34.52
CA ASP A 30 -12.32 3.77 -34.77
C ASP A 30 -13.85 3.71 -34.92
N ALA A 31 -14.58 4.55 -34.19
CA ALA A 31 -16.03 4.66 -34.28
C ALA A 31 -16.51 5.51 -35.46
N GLY A 32 -15.61 6.18 -36.19
CA GLY A 32 -15.95 7.13 -37.25
C GLY A 32 -16.68 8.37 -36.75
N ILE A 33 -16.41 8.79 -35.51
CA ILE A 33 -17.01 9.96 -34.87
C ILE A 33 -16.07 11.15 -35.01
N GLU A 34 -16.48 12.15 -35.79
CA GLU A 34 -15.81 13.44 -35.83
C GLU A 34 -16.27 14.31 -34.65
N ALA A 35 -15.33 14.75 -33.81
CA ALA A 35 -15.60 15.63 -32.69
C ALA A 35 -14.59 16.77 -32.64
N THR A 36 -15.02 17.94 -32.15
CA THR A 36 -14.12 19.07 -31.93
C THR A 36 -13.21 18.82 -30.74
N LYS A 37 -12.13 19.61 -30.65
CA LYS A 37 -11.19 19.50 -29.55
C LYS A 37 -11.86 19.72 -28.19
N GLU A 38 -12.78 20.68 -28.10
CA GLU A 38 -13.52 20.99 -26.87
C GLU A 38 -14.46 19.83 -26.46
N GLN A 39 -15.05 19.14 -27.45
CA GLN A 39 -15.89 17.96 -27.18
C GLN A 39 -15.05 16.79 -26.67
N ILE A 40 -13.90 16.54 -27.28
CA ILE A 40 -12.94 15.52 -26.82
C ILE A 40 -12.47 15.84 -25.40
N ASP A 41 -12.05 17.08 -25.14
CA ASP A 41 -11.59 17.52 -23.82
C ASP A 41 -12.69 17.36 -22.75
N THR A 42 -13.94 17.63 -23.11
CA THR A 42 -15.08 17.40 -22.23
C THR A 42 -15.21 15.93 -21.87
N VAL A 43 -15.17 15.02 -22.86
CA VAL A 43 -15.30 13.57 -22.63
C VAL A 43 -14.13 13.04 -21.80
N VAL A 44 -12.91 13.51 -22.06
CA VAL A 44 -11.72 13.18 -21.26
C VAL A 44 -11.94 13.53 -19.79
N CYS A 45 -12.39 14.75 -19.49
CA CYS A 45 -12.67 15.16 -18.10
C CYS A 45 -13.72 14.27 -17.43
N TRP A 46 -14.77 13.86 -18.15
CA TRP A 46 -15.80 12.95 -17.61
C TRP A 46 -15.25 11.56 -17.33
N VAL A 47 -14.43 11.01 -18.22
CA VAL A 47 -13.85 9.67 -18.05
C VAL A 47 -12.84 9.65 -16.92
N GLU A 48 -12.00 10.69 -16.82
CA GLU A 48 -11.05 10.84 -15.71
C GLU A 48 -11.78 10.90 -14.36
N GLY A 49 -12.80 11.75 -14.24
CA GLY A 49 -13.61 11.82 -13.02
C GLY A 49 -14.39 10.53 -12.73
N ALA A 50 -14.89 9.83 -13.75
CA ALA A 50 -15.55 8.54 -13.56
C ALA A 50 -14.57 7.47 -13.05
N HIS A 51 -13.34 7.46 -13.56
CA HIS A 51 -12.29 6.55 -13.11
C HIS A 51 -11.89 6.81 -11.66
N GLU A 52 -11.78 8.07 -11.23
CA GLU A 52 -11.53 8.41 -9.83
C GLU A 52 -12.64 7.89 -8.90
N ASN A 53 -13.89 7.90 -9.36
CA ASN A 53 -15.03 7.41 -8.60
C ASN A 53 -15.22 5.88 -8.69
N TYR A 54 -14.53 5.20 -9.61
CA TYR A 54 -14.66 3.76 -9.84
C TYR A 54 -14.27 2.96 -8.58
N GLY A 55 -13.18 3.36 -7.91
CA GLY A 55 -12.71 2.72 -6.68
C GLY A 55 -13.75 2.75 -5.55
N MET A 56 -14.44 3.89 -5.39
CA MET A 56 -15.51 4.05 -4.41
C MET A 56 -16.77 3.26 -4.79
N ALA A 57 -17.17 3.28 -6.06
CA ALA A 57 -18.37 2.59 -6.53
C ALA A 57 -18.27 1.06 -6.41
N HIS A 58 -17.08 0.50 -6.67
CA HIS A 58 -16.82 -0.94 -6.59
C HIS A 58 -16.21 -1.40 -5.27
N GLY A 59 -16.09 -0.48 -4.30
CA GLY A 59 -15.63 -0.78 -2.94
C GLY A 59 -14.15 -1.14 -2.86
N HIS A 60 -13.34 -0.89 -3.91
CA HIS A 60 -11.88 -1.07 -3.84
C HIS A 60 -11.23 -0.11 -2.83
N ASP A 61 -11.80 1.09 -2.67
CA ASP A 61 -11.34 2.06 -1.66
C ASP A 61 -11.92 1.77 -0.27
N ALA A 62 -13.06 1.06 -0.21
CA ALA A 62 -13.75 0.75 1.04
C ALA A 62 -13.33 -0.60 1.65
N ILE A 63 -12.86 -1.53 0.84
CA ILE A 63 -12.45 -2.88 1.24
C ILE A 63 -10.94 -2.99 1.01
N PRO A 64 -10.13 -2.93 2.08
CA PRO A 64 -8.68 -3.02 1.93
C PRO A 64 -8.32 -4.33 1.22
N ASN A 65 -7.37 -4.25 0.30
CA ASN A 65 -6.92 -5.41 -0.47
C ASN A 65 -6.48 -6.52 0.51
N PRO A 66 -7.10 -7.71 0.49
CA PRO A 66 -6.82 -8.76 1.46
C PRO A 66 -5.35 -9.19 1.43
N LEU A 67 -4.70 -9.14 0.25
CA LEU A 67 -3.28 -9.45 0.10
C LEU A 67 -2.40 -8.40 0.75
N GLN A 68 -2.78 -7.12 0.72
CA GLN A 68 -2.03 -6.06 1.41
C GLN A 68 -2.16 -6.21 2.92
N ALA A 69 -3.37 -6.47 3.42
CA ALA A 69 -3.61 -6.72 4.84
C ALA A 69 -2.82 -7.94 5.34
N GLU A 70 -2.83 -9.04 4.60
CA GLU A 70 -2.03 -10.24 4.91
C GLU A 70 -0.53 -9.95 4.88
N ASN A 71 -0.04 -9.23 3.85
CA ASN A 71 1.37 -8.85 3.77
C ASN A 71 1.81 -7.97 4.95
N GLU A 72 0.98 -7.02 5.39
CA GLU A 72 1.28 -6.22 6.58
C GLU A 72 1.32 -7.08 7.84
N GLN A 73 0.38 -8.00 8.00
CA GLN A 73 0.36 -8.94 9.12
C GLN A 73 1.64 -9.79 9.14
N LEU A 74 2.03 -10.36 8.00
CA LEU A 74 3.24 -11.17 7.86
C LEU A 74 4.51 -10.36 8.13
N LYS A 75 4.58 -9.10 7.68
CA LYS A 75 5.71 -8.21 7.99
C LYS A 75 5.81 -7.93 9.49
N ARG A 76 4.68 -7.71 10.17
CA ARG A 76 4.65 -7.53 11.63
C ARG A 76 5.10 -8.80 12.34
N GLU A 77 4.65 -9.96 11.89
CA GLU A 77 5.03 -11.25 12.45
C GLU A 77 6.53 -11.52 12.26
N LEU A 78 7.06 -11.30 11.06
CA LEU A 78 8.47 -11.46 10.76
C LEU A 78 9.32 -10.56 11.66
N LYS A 79 8.94 -9.28 11.81
CA LYS A 79 9.62 -8.35 12.70
C LYS A 79 9.58 -8.83 14.15
N ARG A 80 8.45 -9.36 14.61
CA ARG A 80 8.31 -9.95 15.94
C ARG A 80 9.27 -11.13 16.12
N GLN A 81 9.29 -12.07 15.18
CA GLN A 81 10.18 -13.24 15.23
C GLN A 81 11.66 -12.84 15.22
N MET A 82 12.04 -11.89 14.36
CA MET A 82 13.41 -11.35 14.31
C MET A 82 13.82 -10.63 15.61
N SER A 83 12.86 -10.06 16.34
CA SER A 83 13.11 -9.41 17.62
C SER A 83 13.19 -10.37 18.81
N LYS A 84 12.86 -11.66 18.62
CA LYS A 84 12.93 -12.65 19.68
C LYS A 84 14.38 -12.86 20.10
N ILE A 85 14.57 -12.95 21.41
CA ILE A 85 15.87 -13.20 22.02
C ILE A 85 15.98 -14.66 22.43
N ILE A 86 17.19 -15.20 22.39
CA ILE A 86 17.48 -16.47 23.06
C ILE A 86 17.37 -16.21 24.56
N CYS A 87 16.29 -16.72 25.16
CA CYS A 87 16.06 -16.56 26.59
C CYS A 87 16.84 -17.66 27.34
N PRO A 88 17.80 -17.33 28.20
CA PRO A 88 18.58 -18.34 28.92
C PRO A 88 17.75 -19.12 29.94
N GLU A 89 16.64 -18.56 30.40
CA GLU A 89 15.82 -19.12 31.47
C GLU A 89 14.84 -20.18 30.95
N CYS A 90 14.06 -19.86 29.91
CA CYS A 90 13.15 -20.81 29.28
C CYS A 90 13.77 -21.54 28.07
N LYS A 91 15.04 -21.24 27.73
CA LYS A 91 15.77 -21.78 26.57
C LYS A 91 14.99 -21.65 25.25
N GLY A 92 14.29 -20.53 25.10
CA GLY A 92 13.49 -20.24 23.92
C GLY A 92 12.06 -20.80 23.93
N SER A 93 11.70 -21.68 24.87
CA SER A 93 10.35 -22.28 24.91
C SER A 93 9.23 -21.26 25.13
N GLY A 94 9.52 -20.13 25.77
CA GLY A 94 8.54 -19.11 26.14
C GLY A 94 7.71 -19.45 27.38
N TRP A 95 7.85 -20.66 27.94
CA TRP A 95 7.03 -21.14 29.05
C TRP A 95 7.89 -21.56 30.23
N GLU A 96 7.35 -21.36 31.43
CA GLU A 96 7.87 -21.87 32.69
C GLU A 96 6.91 -22.95 33.18
N PHE A 97 7.47 -24.10 33.54
CA PHE A 97 6.72 -25.24 34.07
C PHE A 97 7.12 -25.46 35.53
N VAL A 98 6.11 -25.51 36.40
CA VAL A 98 6.29 -25.77 37.84
C VAL A 98 5.55 -27.05 38.17
N ALA A 99 6.30 -28.12 38.44
CA ALA A 99 5.73 -29.39 38.89
C ALA A 99 5.51 -29.36 40.41
N GLY A 100 4.27 -29.62 40.85
CA GLY A 100 3.93 -29.86 42.24
C GLY A 100 3.56 -31.33 42.48
N PRO A 101 3.37 -31.75 43.75
CA PRO A 101 3.11 -33.15 44.10
C PRO A 101 1.76 -33.69 43.59
N VAL A 102 0.79 -32.82 43.30
CA VAL A 102 -0.59 -33.18 42.95
C VAL A 102 -1.11 -32.42 41.73
N HIS A 103 -0.41 -31.39 41.28
CA HIS A 103 -0.76 -30.54 40.15
C HIS A 103 0.49 -29.90 39.56
N SER A 104 0.41 -29.47 38.31
CA SER A 104 1.45 -28.67 37.66
C SER A 104 0.91 -27.33 37.22
N GLY A 105 1.72 -26.28 37.34
CA GLY A 105 1.45 -24.96 36.79
C GLY A 105 2.27 -24.72 35.52
N MET A 106 1.66 -24.07 34.54
CA MET A 106 2.36 -23.55 33.36
C MET A 106 2.06 -22.06 33.23
N SER A 107 3.10 -21.25 33.13
CA SER A 107 3.00 -19.80 32.96
C SER A 107 3.93 -19.32 31.85
N SER A 108 3.66 -18.16 31.27
CA SER A 108 4.61 -17.54 30.35
C SER A 108 5.89 -17.19 31.10
N CYS A 109 7.04 -17.37 30.44
CA CYS A 109 8.33 -17.07 31.04
C CYS A 109 8.42 -15.58 31.38
N HIS A 110 8.76 -15.24 32.61
CA HIS A 110 8.74 -13.86 33.07
C HIS A 110 9.82 -13.00 32.40
N LYS A 111 10.93 -13.60 31.94
CA LYS A 111 12.02 -12.89 31.24
C LYS A 111 11.67 -12.52 29.81
N CYS A 112 11.21 -13.49 29.02
CA CYS A 112 10.92 -13.27 27.60
C CYS A 112 9.44 -13.02 27.32
N ARG A 113 8.58 -13.11 28.34
CA ARG A 113 7.12 -12.93 28.27
C ARG A 113 6.44 -13.83 27.22
N GLY A 114 6.94 -15.04 27.04
CA GLY A 114 6.43 -15.96 26.00
C GLY A 114 7.12 -15.84 24.63
N GLU A 115 7.97 -14.82 24.42
CA GLU A 115 8.57 -14.52 23.12
C GLU A 115 10.01 -15.07 22.99
N GLY A 116 10.28 -16.23 23.57
CA GLY A 116 11.58 -16.88 23.46
C GLY A 116 11.86 -17.36 22.03
N LEU A 117 13.12 -17.26 21.58
CA LEU A 117 13.59 -17.87 20.34
C LEU A 117 14.12 -19.27 20.61
N VAL A 118 13.49 -20.31 20.03
CA VAL A 118 14.03 -21.67 20.03
C VAL A 118 15.07 -21.78 18.92
N THR A 119 16.32 -22.08 19.27
CA THR A 119 17.34 -22.47 18.30
C THR A 119 17.23 -23.98 18.06
N ALA A 120 16.96 -24.37 16.81
CA ALA A 120 16.97 -25.75 16.37
C ALA A 120 18.39 -26.33 16.34
#